data_AF-A0A7C3CF92-F1
#
_entry.id   AF-A0A7C3CF92-F1
#
_cell.length_a   1.000
_cell.length_b   1.000
_cell.length_c   1.000
_cell.angle_alpha   90.00
_cell.angle_beta   90.00
_cell.angle_gamma   90.00
#
_symmetry.space_group_name_H-M   'P 1'
#
loop_
_entity.id
_entity.type
_entity.pdbx_description
1 polymer ?
#
loop_
_entity_poly.entity_id
_entity_poly.type
_entity_poly.pdbx_seq_one_letter_code
_entity_poly.pdbx_strand_id
1 'polypeptide(L)' 'MLLTTPPPVERKSAEKSDYIGIRFQKLGKLYHFQVGPHKVELDDKIIVETKRGRQLATVATF' A
#
# COMPACT_ATOMS: atom_id res chain seq x y z
N MET A 1 32.83 -16.06 12.55
CA MET A 1 31.62 -15.21 12.65
C MET A 1 30.80 -15.43 11.39
N LEU A 2 29.73 -16.23 11.46
CA LEU A 2 28.85 -16.48 10.31
C LEU A 2 27.76 -15.40 10.29
N LEU A 3 27.79 -14.54 9.28
CA LEU A 3 26.73 -13.60 8.98
C LEU A 3 25.61 -14.39 8.29
N THR A 4 24.56 -14.77 9.03
CA THR A 4 23.35 -15.31 8.42
C THR A 4 22.64 -14.15 7.72
N THR A 5 22.64 -14.16 6.39
CA THR A 5 21.76 -13.29 5.61
C THR A 5 20.31 -13.63 5.98
N PRO A 6 19.45 -12.64 6.28
CA PRO A 6 18.04 -12.92 6.51
C PRO A 6 17.45 -13.55 5.23
N PRO A 7 16.52 -14.51 5.38
CA PRO A 7 15.89 -15.15 4.23
C PRO A 7 15.23 -14.08 3.36
N PRO A 8 15.25 -14.23 2.01
CA PRO A 8 14.49 -13.36 1.13
C PRO A 8 13.04 -13.42 1.58
N VAL A 9 12.48 -12.28 2.00
CA VAL A 9 11.04 -12.18 2.25
C VAL A 9 10.39 -12.43 0.89
N GLU A 10 9.86 -13.63 0.72
CA GLU A 10 9.17 -14.07 -0.47
C GLU A 10 7.97 -13.14 -0.65
N ARG A 11 8.12 -12.16 -1.53
CA ARG A 11 7.04 -11.25 -1.91
C ARG A 11 6.08 -12.10 -2.73
N LYS A 12 5.13 -12.75 -2.05
CA LYS A 12 3.99 -13.40 -2.69
C LYS A 12 3.50 -12.44 -3.78
N SER A 13 3.48 -12.92 -5.01
CA SER A 13 2.96 -12.20 -6.17
C SER A 13 1.64 -11.55 -5.75
N ALA A 14 1.55 -10.23 -5.91
CA ALA A 14 0.44 -9.42 -5.40
C ALA A 14 -0.88 -9.87 -6.04
N GLU A 15 -1.49 -10.88 -5.45
CA GLU A 15 -2.85 -11.28 -5.75
C GLU A 15 -3.76 -10.14 -5.32
N LYS A 16 -4.74 -9.78 -6.15
CA LYS A 16 -5.59 -8.62 -5.92
C LYS A 16 -6.37 -8.83 -4.62
N SER A 17 -5.89 -8.21 -3.54
CA SER A 17 -6.49 -8.28 -2.21
C SER A 17 -7.63 -7.27 -2.10
N ASP A 18 -8.57 -7.53 -1.20
CA ASP A 18 -9.58 -6.53 -0.78
C ASP A 18 -8.93 -5.36 -0.01
N TYR A 19 -7.64 -5.48 0.32
CA TYR A 19 -6.83 -4.46 0.92
C TYR A 19 -5.84 -3.87 -0.09
N ILE A 20 -5.62 -2.57 0.02
CA ILE A 20 -4.57 -1.85 -0.70
C ILE A 20 -3.64 -1.17 0.27
N GLY A 21 -2.36 -1.07 -0.11
CA GLY A 21 -1.42 -0.17 0.53
C GLY A 21 -1.34 1.15 -0.23
N ILE A 22 -1.48 2.27 0.48
CA ILE A 22 -1.44 3.61 -0.09
C ILE A 22 -0.33 4.46 0.52
N ARG A 23 0.12 5.47 -0.23
CA ARG A 23 1.06 6.50 0.24
C ARG A 23 0.54 7.89 -0.06
N PHE A 24 0.64 8.79 0.92
CA PHE A 24 0.32 10.21 0.76
C PHE A 24 1.40 11.00 0.01
N GLN A 25 2.64 10.50 0.00
CA GLN A 25 3.81 11.12 -0.62
C GLN A 25 4.72 10.03 -1.21
N LYS A 26 5.58 10.40 -2.17
CA LYS A 26 6.48 9.45 -2.87
C LYS A 26 7.38 8.66 -1.90
N LEU A 27 7.87 9.35 -0.86
CA LEU A 27 8.56 8.76 0.29
C LEU A 27 7.66 8.88 1.53
N GLY A 28 7.55 7.82 2.31
CA GLY A 28 6.78 7.86 3.56
C GLY A 28 6.25 6.50 4.00
N LYS A 29 5.34 6.56 4.96
CA LYS A 29 4.66 5.37 5.52
C LYS A 29 3.66 4.82 4.51
N LEU A 30 3.58 3.49 4.44
CA LEU A 30 2.53 2.75 3.74
C LEU A 30 1.40 2.49 4.73
N TYR A 31 0.16 2.76 4.31
CA TYR A 31 -1.03 2.52 5.10
C TYR A 31 -1.96 1.56 4.36
N HIS A 32 -2.54 0.60 5.07
CA HIS A 32 -3.43 -0.38 4.47
C HIS A 32 -4.89 0.01 4.67
N PHE A 33 -5.68 -0.07 3.59
CA PHE A 33 -7.10 0.24 3.56
C PHE A 33 -7.87 -0.85 2.85
N GLN A 34 -9.08 -1.15 3.30
CA GLN A 34 -9.98 -2.04 2.58
C GLN A 34 -10.69 -1.25 1.46
N VAL A 35 -10.72 -1.79 0.24
CA VAL A 35 -11.19 -1.08 -0.97
C VAL A 35 -12.72 -1.12 -1.14
N GLY A 36 -13.41 -1.98 -0.39
CA GLY A 36 -14.86 -2.12 -0.51
C GLY A 36 -15.27 -2.47 -1.96
N PRO A 37 -16.29 -1.84 -2.55
CA PRO A 37 -16.76 -2.15 -3.90
C PRO A 37 -15.93 -1.50 -5.03
N HIS A 38 -14.91 -0.70 -4.69
CA HIS A 38 -14.15 0.05 -5.69
C HIS A 38 -13.16 -0.84 -6.43
N LYS A 39 -12.91 -0.55 -7.70
CA LYS A 39 -11.80 -1.13 -8.45
C LYS A 39 -10.69 -0.08 -8.50
N VAL A 40 -9.51 -0.46 -8.04
CA VAL A 40 -8.32 0.38 -8.03
C VAL A 40 -7.16 -0.39 -8.63
N GLU A 41 -6.24 0.34 -9.23
CA GLU A 41 -5.00 -0.15 -9.83
C GLU A 41 -3.78 0.44 -9.11
N LEU A 42 -2.59 -0.12 -9.35
CA LEU A 42 -1.36 0.50 -8.86
C LEU A 42 -1.21 1.89 -9.48
N ASP A 43 -0.59 2.80 -8.73
CA ASP A 43 -0.36 4.19 -9.10
C ASP A 43 -1.62 5.07 -9.26
N ASP A 44 -2.81 4.52 -9.03
CA ASP A 44 -4.04 5.30 -8.98
C ASP A 44 -3.97 6.39 -7.91
N LYS A 45 -4.42 7.60 -8.27
CA LYS A 45 -4.59 8.72 -7.36
C LYS A 45 -5.95 8.64 -6.69
N ILE A 46 -5.97 8.52 -5.37
CA ILE A 46 -7.19 8.40 -4.58
C ILE A 46 -7.29 9.51 -3.53
N ILE A 47 -8.52 9.84 -3.12
CA ILE A 47 -8.78 10.72 -1.98
C ILE A 47 -9.21 9.86 -0.81
N VAL A 48 -8.55 10.03 0.33
CA VAL A 48 -8.88 9.35 1.59
C VAL A 48 -9.30 10.36 2.64
N GLU A 49 -10.32 10.00 3.42
CA GLU A 49 -10.82 10.79 4.53
C GLU A 49 -10.08 10.42 5.82
N THR A 50 -9.45 11.40 6.45
CA THR A 50 -8.69 11.22 7.68
C THR A 50 -9.23 12.15 8.77
N LYS A 51 -8.79 11.97 10.02
CA LYS A 51 -9.14 12.89 11.13
C LYS A 51 -8.74 14.35 10.88
N ARG A 52 -7.84 14.63 9.93
CA ARG A 52 -7.38 15.98 9.56
C ARG A 52 -8.06 16.51 8.29
N GLY A 53 -9.06 15.80 7.78
CA GLY A 53 -9.72 16.09 6.51
C GLY A 53 -9.28 15.15 5.38
N ARG A 54 -9.63 15.53 4.15
CA ARG A 54 -9.37 14.75 2.95
C ARG A 54 -7.94 14.94 2.46
N GLN A 55 -7.30 13.84 2.07
CA GLN A 55 -5.92 13.86 1.58
C GLN A 55 -5.80 13.06 0.29
N LEU A 56 -4.95 13.53 -0.62
CA LEU A 56 -4.58 12.81 -1.83
C LEU A 56 -3.53 11.75 -1.50
N ALA A 57 -3.70 10.56 -2.06
CA ALA A 57 -2.77 9.45 -1.93
C ALA A 57 -2.65 8.68 -3.25
N THR A 58 -1.70 7.76 -3.28
CA THR A 58 -1.40 6.88 -4.41
C THR A 58 -1.38 5.44 -3.96
N VAL A 59 -2.02 4.55 -4.73
CA VAL A 59 -1.98 3.11 -4.51
C VAL A 59 -0.59 2.58 -4.83
N ALA A 60 0.04 1.90 -3.88
CA ALA A 60 1.43 1.44 -3.98
C ALA A 60 1.59 -0.08 -3.91
N THR A 61 0.58 -0.81 -3.42
CA THR A 61 0.55 -2.28 -3.38
C THR A 61 -0.87 -2.81 -3.17
N PHE A 62 -1.07 -4.09 -3.46
CA PHE A 62 -2.19 -4.93 -3.00
C PHE A 62 -1.73 -5.88 -1.90
#